data_AF-A0A7C0YVB0-F1
#
_entry.id   AF-A0A7C0YVB0-F1
#
_cell.length_a   1.000
_cell.length_b   1.000
_cell.length_c   1.000
_cell.angle_alpha   90.00
_cell.angle_beta   90.00
_cell.angle_gamma   90.00
#
_symmetry.space_group_name_H-M   'P 1'
#
loop_
_entity.id
_entity.type
_entity.pdbx_description
1 polymer ?
#
loop_
_entity_poly.entity_id
_entity_poly.type
_entity_poly.pdbx_seq_one_letter_code
_entity_poly.pdbx_strand_id
1 'polypeptide(L)' 'YSEEEIEKWAAKIKKLARSTDKVLVFFNNHPRGQAAANALQMKRLLEV' A
#
# COMPACT_ATOMS: atom_id res chain seq x y z
N TYR A 1 -5.32 8.61 -3.79
CA TYR A 1 -3.88 8.46 -3.97
C TYR A 1 -3.61 8.38 -5.46
N SER A 2 -2.62 9.12 -5.94
CA SER A 2 -2.06 8.92 -7.29
C SER A 2 -1.19 7.66 -7.32
N GLU A 3 -0.85 7.19 -8.52
CA GLU A 3 0.06 6.07 -8.71
C GLU A 3 1.43 6.33 -8.08
N GLU A 4 2.01 7.51 -8.31
CA GLU A 4 3.29 7.93 -7.71
C GLU A 4 3.25 7.92 -6.17
N GLU A 5 2.14 8.31 -5.55
CA GLU A 5 1.97 8.26 -4.10
C GLU A 5 1.97 6.81 -3.60
N ILE A 6 1.26 5.91 -4.29
CA ILE A 6 1.21 4.49 -3.94
C ILE A 6 2.59 3.85 -4.08
N GLU A 7 3.35 4.15 -5.13
CA GLU A 7 4.73 3.65 -5.31
C GLU A 7 5.67 4.10 -4.20
N LYS A 8 5.61 5.38 -3.82
CA LYS A 8 6.39 5.92 -2.68
C LYS A 8 6.05 5.20 -1.38
N TRP A 9 4.78 4.86 -1.16
CA TRP A 9 4.38 4.07 0.00
C TRP A 9 4.86 2.62 -0.08
N ALA A 10 4.79 1.99 -1.25
CA ALA A 10 5.28 0.63 -1.46
C ALA A 10 6.77 0.51 -1.11
N ALA A 11 7.60 1.48 -1.52
CA ALA A 11 9.02 1.53 -1.17
C ALA A 11 9.25 1.60 0.35
N LYS A 12 8.47 2.41 1.07
CA LYS A 12 8.54 2.52 2.54
C LYS A 12 8.12 1.22 3.23
N ILE A 13 7.04 0.60 2.76
CA ILE A 13 6.54 -0.68 3.30
C ILE A 13 7.56 -1.79 3.09
N LYS A 14 8.17 -1.89 1.90
CA LYS A 14 9.25 -2.85 1.62
C LYS A 14 10.45 -2.64 2.54
N LYS A 15 10.79 -1.40 2.87
CA LYS A 15 11.86 -1.11 3.85
C LYS A 15 11.48 -1.57 5.26
N LEU A 16 10.25 -1.30 5.71
CA LEU A 16 9.76 -1.69 7.03
C LEU A 16 9.67 -3.22 7.18
N ALA A 17 9.24 -3.92 6.13
CA ALA A 17 9.13 -5.37 6.10
C ALA A 17 10.48 -6.09 6.27
N ARG A 18 11.61 -5.44 5.98
CA ARG A 18 12.95 -6.01 6.21
C ARG A 18 13.36 -6.02 7.69
N SER A 19 12.68 -5.24 8.54
CA SER A 19 13.05 -5.05 9.94
C SER A 19 11.91 -5.38 10.91
N THR A 20 10.86 -6.06 10.43
CA THR A 20 9.68 -6.41 11.22
C THR A 20 9.16 -7.77 10.81
N ASP A 21 8.62 -8.54 11.76
CA ASP A 21 8.08 -9.87 11.48
C ASP A 21 6.80 -9.82 10.63
N LYS A 22 6.02 -8.74 10.77
CA LYS A 22 4.76 -8.56 10.07
C LYS A 22 4.41 -7.09 9.91
N VAL A 23 3.93 -6.72 8.72
CA VAL A 23 3.40 -5.39 8.42
C VAL A 23 1.93 -5.53 8.01
N LEU A 24 1.05 -4.76 8.63
CA LEU A 24 -0.37 -4.67 8.27
C LEU A 24 -0.64 -3.27 7.71
N VAL A 25 -1.26 -3.21 6.53
CA VAL A 25 -1.54 -1.96 5.81
C VAL A 25 -3.04 -1.87 5.53
N PHE A 26 -3.66 -0.77 5.96
CA PHE A 26 -5.08 -0.51 5.76
C PHE A 26 -5.27 0.81 5.00
N PHE A 27 -6.03 0.75 3.91
CA PHE A 27 -6.44 1.96 3.19
C PHE A 27 -7.74 2.48 3.77
N ASN A 28 -7.71 3.67 4.36
CA ASN A 28 -8.88 4.32 4.95
C ASN A 28 -9.35 5.55 4.14
N ASN A 29 -8.95 5.66 2.88
CA ASN A 29 -9.39 6.77 2.03
C ASN A 29 -10.77 6.48 1.44
N HIS A 30 -11.80 7.06 2.06
CA HIS A 30 -13.20 6.72 1.88
C HIS A 30 -13.87 7.16 0.54
N PRO A 31 -13.47 8.24 -0.18
CA PRO A 31 -14.24 8.70 -1.33
C PRO A 31 -14.37 7.64 -2.43
N ARG A 32 -15.62 7.34 -2.85
CA ARG A 32 -15.96 6.56 -4.07
C ARG A 32 -15.28 5.19 -4.18
N GLY A 33 -15.06 4.48 -3.06
CA GLY A 33 -14.45 3.15 -3.08
C GLY A 33 -12.96 3.13 -3.39
N GLN A 34 -12.30 4.29 -3.38
CA GLN A 34 -10.87 4.38 -3.69
C GLN A 34 -9.99 3.57 -2.72
N ALA A 35 -10.41 3.38 -1.47
CA ALA A 35 -9.68 2.54 -0.51
C ALA A 35 -9.43 1.13 -1.05
N ALA A 36 -10.46 0.47 -1.57
CA ALA A 36 -10.34 -0.88 -2.14
C ALA A 36 -9.45 -0.87 -3.39
N ALA A 37 -9.63 0.10 -4.28
CA ALA A 37 -8.81 0.23 -5.49
C ALA A 37 -7.32 0.42 -5.16
N ASN A 38 -7.00 1.30 -4.21
CA ASN A 38 -5.63 1.56 -3.78
C ASN A 38 -5.03 0.36 -3.05
N ALA A 39 -5.82 -0.37 -2.27
CA ALA A 39 -5.38 -1.62 -1.63
C ALA A 39 -4.99 -2.67 -2.67
N LEU A 40 -5.78 -2.85 -3.73
CA LEU A 40 -5.47 -3.77 -4.82
C LEU A 40 -4.24 -3.33 -5.61
N GLN A 41 -4.06 -2.03 -5.84
CA GLN A 41 -2.86 -1.50 -6.50
C GLN A 41 -1.60 -1.74 -5.65
N MET A 42 -1.66 -1.45 -4.36
CA MET A 42 -0.58 -1.71 -3.41
C MET A 42 -0.24 -3.20 -3.35
N LYS A 43 -1.25 -4.08 -3.32
CA LYS A 43 -1.08 -5.53 -3.35
C LYS A 43 -0.24 -5.97 -4.55
N ARG A 44 -0.54 -5.46 -5.76
CA ARG A 44 0.24 -5.74 -6.98
C ARG A 44 1.70 -5.28 -6.86
N LEU A 45 1.95 -4.08 -6.35
CA LEU A 45 3.30 -3.53 -6.20
C LEU A 45 4.15 -4.23 -5.14
N LEU A 46 3.50 -4.83 -4.14
CA LEU A 46 4.14 -5.60 -3.09
C LEU A 46 4.31 -7.09 -3.45
N GLU A 47 3.73 -7.55 -4.56
CA GLU A 47 3.77 -8.95 -5.03
C GLU A 47 3.22 -9.96 -3.99
N VAL A 48 2.15 -9.58 -3.29
CA VAL A 48 1.45 -10.39 -2.27
C VAL A 48 -0.02 -10.62 -2.62
#